data_AF-M1TSI7-F1
#
_entry.id   AF-M1TSI7-F1
#
_cell.length_a   1.000
_cell.length_b   1.000
_cell.length_c   1.000
_cell.angle_alpha   90.00
_cell.angle_beta   90.00
_cell.angle_gamma   90.00
#
_symmetry.space_group_name_H-M   'P 1'
#
loop_
_entity.id
_entity.type
_entity.pdbx_description
1 polymer ?
#
loop_
_entity_poly.entity_id
_entity_poly.type
_entity_poly.pdbx_seq_one_letter_code
_entity_poly.pdbx_strand_id
1 'polypeptide(L)'
;MGLSSRSKTLSFRAVGELGLSIRQAWDVAADNLVALAQDGQGVRFDLRNASLSTDIDTYALEVKVPGSPITAWLAHPRTFSILHHHLESRLGKNLHYLAPASATLIAIPAGAAEIPQLLSWARSQSDVNAQQGLVDKLINYHLGFPAPYRPNIWARAA
;
A
#
# COMPACT_ATOMS: atom_id res chain seq x y z
N MET A 1 -0.45 -9.64 -12.29
CA MET A 1 -1.19 -8.38 -12.49
C MET A 1 -0.68 -7.72 -13.76
N GLY A 2 -1.55 -7.27 -14.65
CA GLY A 2 -1.18 -6.67 -15.93
C GLY A 2 -1.92 -5.34 -16.14
N LEU A 3 -1.41 -4.50 -17.03
CA LEU A 3 -2.05 -3.25 -17.45
C LEU A 3 -3.41 -3.58 -18.05
N SER A 4 -4.47 -2.85 -17.69
CA SER A 4 -5.78 -3.02 -18.30
C SER A 4 -6.29 -1.71 -18.89
N SER A 5 -6.91 -1.80 -20.07
CA SER A 5 -7.62 -0.70 -20.72
C SER A 5 -8.99 -1.21 -21.15
N ARG A 6 -10.06 -0.51 -20.76
CA ARG A 6 -11.47 -0.89 -21.04
C ARG A 6 -11.76 -2.37 -20.78
N SER A 7 -11.39 -2.86 -19.60
CA SER A 7 -11.63 -4.24 -19.15
C SER A 7 -10.87 -5.36 -19.89
N LYS A 8 -9.82 -5.04 -20.66
CA LYS A 8 -8.91 -6.05 -21.24
C LYS A 8 -7.53 -5.99 -20.59
N THR A 9 -7.04 -7.14 -20.11
CA THR A 9 -5.63 -7.32 -19.72
C THR A 9 -4.75 -7.22 -20.95
N LEU A 10 -3.88 -6.21 -20.99
CA LEU A 10 -2.93 -5.98 -22.07
C LEU A 10 -1.75 -6.94 -21.92
N SER A 11 -1.47 -7.69 -22.99
CA SER A 11 -0.23 -8.46 -23.09
C SER A 11 0.96 -7.52 -23.29
N PHE A 12 2.17 -7.98 -22.98
CA PHE A 12 3.41 -7.23 -23.24
C PHE A 12 3.51 -6.75 -24.71
N ARG A 13 3.02 -7.59 -25.64
CA ARG A 13 2.91 -7.26 -27.06
C ARG A 13 1.91 -6.13 -27.33
N ALA A 14 0.76 -6.11 -26.65
CA ALA A 14 -0.23 -5.06 -26.79
C ALA A 14 0.26 -3.69 -26.26
N VAL A 15 1.13 -3.67 -25.25
CA VAL A 15 1.80 -2.44 -24.80
C VAL A 15 2.79 -1.93 -25.85
N GLY A 16 3.53 -2.84 -26.50
CA GLY A 16 4.39 -2.52 -27.64
C GLY A 16 3.62 -2.03 -28.87
N GLU A 17 2.43 -2.60 -29.12
CA GLU A 17 1.52 -2.17 -30.21
C GLU A 17 0.90 -0.79 -29.94
N LEU A 18 0.82 -0.35 -28.69
CA LEU A 18 0.43 1.02 -28.31
C LEU A 18 1.60 2.03 -28.46
N GLY A 19 2.81 1.57 -28.83
CA GLY A 19 3.99 2.41 -28.99
C GLY A 19 4.51 3.02 -27.68
N LEU A 20 4.08 2.49 -26.53
CA LEU A 20 4.48 3.00 -25.22
C LEU A 20 5.78 2.35 -24.75
N SER A 21 6.70 3.18 -24.24
CA SER A 21 7.81 2.68 -23.42
C SER A 21 7.29 2.11 -22.09
N ILE A 22 8.09 1.26 -21.46
CA ILE A 22 7.78 0.68 -20.14
C ILE A 22 7.47 1.78 -19.10
N ARG A 23 8.23 2.87 -19.13
CA ARG A 23 8.03 4.01 -18.23
C ARG A 23 6.66 4.67 -18.45
N GLN A 24 6.33 4.97 -19.71
CA GLN A 24 5.01 5.54 -20.04
C GLN A 24 3.87 4.60 -19.65
N ALA A 25 4.05 3.30 -19.86
CA ALA A 25 3.06 2.32 -19.45
C ALA A 25 2.87 2.27 -17.91
N TRP A 26 3.94 2.44 -17.14
CA TRP A 26 3.89 2.53 -15.68
C TRP A 26 3.25 3.85 -15.19
N ASP A 27 3.54 4.96 -15.84
CA ASP A 27 2.91 6.26 -15.57
C ASP A 27 1.39 6.20 -15.85
N VAL A 28 0.99 5.61 -16.99
CA VAL A 28 -0.42 5.39 -17.36
C VAL A 28 -1.12 4.46 -16.35
N ALA A 29 -0.42 3.46 -15.82
CA ALA A 29 -0.97 2.61 -14.76
C ALA A 29 -1.33 3.43 -13.51
N ALA A 30 -0.47 4.38 -13.14
CA ALA A 30 -0.72 5.27 -12.01
C ALA A 30 -1.91 6.21 -12.27
N ASP A 31 -2.02 6.76 -13.47
CA ASP A 31 -3.19 7.56 -13.88
C ASP A 31 -4.48 6.76 -13.78
N ASN A 32 -4.46 5.51 -14.25
CA ASN A 32 -5.62 4.62 -14.16
C ASN A 32 -6.01 4.30 -12.71
N LEU A 33 -5.05 4.08 -11.81
CA LEU A 33 -5.33 3.87 -10.39
C LEU A 33 -6.01 5.10 -9.78
N VAL A 34 -5.49 6.30 -10.07
CA VAL A 34 -6.08 7.55 -9.58
C VAL A 34 -7.49 7.73 -10.13
N ALA A 35 -7.69 7.52 -11.43
CA ALA A 35 -9.00 7.66 -12.07
C ALA A 35 -10.04 6.65 -11.52
N LEU A 36 -9.63 5.41 -11.24
CA LEU A 36 -10.50 4.39 -10.64
C LEU A 36 -10.94 4.74 -9.21
N ALA A 37 -10.09 5.45 -8.48
CA ALA A 37 -10.36 5.87 -7.11
C ALA A 37 -11.04 7.24 -7.01
N GLN A 38 -11.18 7.95 -8.12
CA GLN A 38 -11.80 9.27 -8.13
C GLN A 38 -13.31 9.20 -7.93
N ASP A 39 -13.82 10.09 -7.10
CA ASP A 39 -15.22 10.50 -7.05
C ASP A 39 -15.35 11.99 -7.38
N GLY A 40 -16.56 12.54 -7.30
CA GLY A 40 -16.82 13.95 -7.60
C GLY A 40 -16.09 14.96 -6.70
N GLN A 41 -15.38 14.52 -5.65
CA GLN A 41 -14.65 15.35 -4.69
C GLN A 41 -13.13 15.09 -4.67
N GLY A 42 -12.64 14.12 -5.44
CA GLY A 42 -11.22 13.80 -5.53
C GLY A 42 -10.95 12.30 -5.38
N VAL A 43 -9.78 11.92 -4.88
CA VAL A 43 -9.44 10.51 -4.64
C VAL A 43 -10.08 10.05 -3.34
N ARG A 44 -10.86 8.97 -3.41
CA ARG A 44 -11.51 8.36 -2.27
C ARG A 44 -10.67 7.25 -1.66
N PHE A 45 -10.43 7.34 -0.35
CA PHE A 45 -9.91 6.25 0.47
C PHE A 45 -10.93 5.90 1.55
N ASP A 46 -11.28 4.62 1.63
CA ASP A 46 -12.15 4.11 2.69
C ASP A 46 -11.27 3.68 3.87
N LEU A 47 -11.45 4.35 5.01
CA LEU A 47 -10.67 4.11 6.22
C LEU A 47 -11.55 3.43 7.27
N ARG A 48 -10.99 2.43 7.94
CA ARG A 48 -11.59 1.84 9.15
C ARG A 48 -10.53 1.59 10.21
N ASN A 49 -10.94 1.51 11.48
CA ASN A 49 -10.03 1.11 12.54
C ASN A 49 -9.56 -0.33 12.29
N ALA A 50 -8.24 -0.55 12.35
CA ALA A 50 -7.62 -1.87 12.21
C ALA A 50 -8.02 -2.84 13.34
N SER A 51 -8.48 -2.34 14.49
CA SER A 51 -9.00 -3.20 15.57
C SER A 51 -10.15 -4.09 15.11
N LEU A 52 -10.97 -3.63 14.15
CA LEU A 52 -12.08 -4.40 13.59
C LEU A 52 -11.65 -5.59 12.70
N SER A 53 -10.39 -5.63 12.25
CA SER A 53 -9.86 -6.72 11.43
C SER A 53 -8.77 -7.53 12.11
N THR A 54 -8.17 -6.97 13.16
CA THR A 54 -7.05 -7.57 13.88
C THR A 54 -7.43 -8.05 15.27
N ASP A 55 -8.57 -7.62 15.82
CA ASP A 55 -8.96 -7.77 17.23
C ASP A 55 -7.92 -7.23 18.22
N ILE A 56 -7.02 -6.35 17.76
CA ILE A 56 -6.00 -5.67 18.55
C ILE A 56 -6.47 -4.24 18.80
N ASP A 57 -6.47 -3.79 20.05
CA ASP A 57 -6.80 -2.39 20.36
C ASP A 57 -5.69 -1.47 19.85
N THR A 58 -6.02 -0.63 18.86
CA THR A 58 -5.05 0.18 18.10
C THR A 58 -5.71 1.41 17.51
N TYR A 59 -4.89 2.44 17.30
CA TYR A 59 -5.26 3.60 16.48
C TYR A 59 -4.84 3.45 15.01
N ALA A 60 -4.28 2.30 14.62
CA ALA A 60 -3.94 2.00 13.24
C ALA A 60 -5.19 1.95 12.36
N LEU A 61 -5.01 2.31 11.09
CA LEU A 61 -6.09 2.32 10.10
C LEU A 61 -5.85 1.26 9.05
N GLU A 62 -6.88 0.47 8.79
CA GLU A 62 -6.94 -0.32 7.57
C GLU A 62 -7.51 0.56 6.45
N VAL A 63 -6.85 0.49 5.29
CA VAL A 63 -7.15 1.34 4.14
C VAL A 63 -7.62 0.49 2.98
N LYS A 64 -8.71 0.94 2.35
CA LYS A 64 -9.20 0.43 1.08
C LYS A 64 -9.38 1.56 0.08
N VAL A 65 -9.40 1.18 -1.18
CA VAL A 65 -9.59 2.09 -2.30
C VAL A 65 -10.54 1.44 -3.30
N PRO A 66 -11.50 2.17 -3.87
CA PRO A 66 -12.40 1.60 -4.86
C PRO A 66 -11.65 1.25 -6.15
N GLY A 67 -12.11 0.20 -6.82
CA GLY A 67 -11.65 -0.19 -8.16
C GLY A 67 -10.26 -0.83 -8.26
N SER A 68 -9.48 -0.92 -7.17
CA SER A 68 -8.16 -1.56 -7.20
C SER A 68 -7.74 -2.17 -5.86
N PRO A 69 -6.85 -3.19 -5.85
CA PRO A 69 -6.21 -3.62 -4.61
C PRO A 69 -5.36 -2.49 -4.03
N ILE A 70 -5.48 -2.22 -2.73
CA ILE A 70 -4.77 -1.10 -2.10
C ILE A 70 -3.25 -1.21 -2.23
N THR A 71 -2.69 -2.43 -2.28
CA THR A 71 -1.23 -2.59 -2.42
C THR A 71 -0.71 -2.16 -3.79
N ALA A 72 -1.58 -2.08 -4.82
CA ALA A 72 -1.20 -1.52 -6.12
C ALA A 72 -0.79 -0.05 -6.02
N TRP A 73 -1.33 0.69 -5.05
CA TRP A 73 -0.98 2.09 -4.82
C TRP A 73 0.45 2.27 -4.32
N LEU A 74 1.06 1.23 -3.74
CA LEU A 74 2.46 1.25 -3.29
C LEU A 74 3.45 1.09 -4.45
N ALA A 75 2.98 0.63 -5.62
CA ALA A 75 3.84 0.23 -6.73
C ALA A 75 4.33 1.40 -7.59
N HIS A 76 3.80 2.61 -7.39
CA HIS A 76 4.20 3.80 -8.17
C HIS A 76 4.41 5.01 -7.24
N PRO A 77 5.47 5.82 -7.46
CA PRO A 77 5.83 6.91 -6.54
C PRO A 77 4.73 7.94 -6.34
N ARG A 78 4.01 8.27 -7.41
CA ARG A 78 2.89 9.23 -7.37
C ARG A 78 1.72 8.72 -6.53
N THR A 79 1.25 7.49 -6.77
CA THR A 79 0.08 6.94 -6.06
C THR A 79 0.39 6.73 -4.59
N PHE A 80 1.59 6.23 -4.27
CA PHE A 80 1.95 6.04 -2.87
C PHE A 80 2.10 7.39 -2.16
N SER A 81 2.63 8.43 -2.83
CA SER A 81 2.71 9.78 -2.23
C SER A 81 1.32 10.37 -1.95
N ILE A 82 0.35 10.20 -2.85
CA ILE A 82 -1.04 10.64 -2.62
C ILE A 82 -1.62 9.94 -1.38
N LEU A 83 -1.50 8.61 -1.33
CA LEU A 83 -1.97 7.80 -0.21
C LEU A 83 -1.26 8.17 1.10
N HIS A 84 0.07 8.30 1.08
CA HIS A 84 0.89 8.59 2.25
C HIS A 84 0.52 9.94 2.86
N HIS A 85 0.47 11.01 2.06
CA HIS A 85 0.10 12.34 2.58
C HIS A 85 -1.34 12.37 3.12
N HIS A 86 -2.27 11.64 2.48
CA HIS A 86 -3.61 11.50 3.02
C HIS A 86 -3.60 10.87 4.41
N LEU A 87 -2.86 9.78 4.59
CA LEU A 87 -2.78 9.09 5.87
C LEU A 87 -2.00 9.89 6.92
N GLU A 88 -0.97 10.64 6.54
CA GLU A 88 -0.28 11.55 7.46
C GLU A 88 -1.21 12.64 7.98
N SER A 89 -2.14 13.14 7.16
CA SER A 89 -3.15 14.10 7.61
C SER A 89 -4.13 13.53 8.64
N ARG A 90 -4.21 12.20 8.78
CA ARG A 90 -5.12 11.50 9.70
C ARG A 90 -4.42 10.95 10.94
N LEU A 91 -3.23 10.36 10.76
CA LEU A 91 -2.49 9.64 11.78
C LEU A 91 -1.25 10.39 12.30
N GLY A 92 -0.91 11.52 11.69
CA GLY A 92 0.32 12.25 11.96
C GLY A 92 1.49 11.77 11.10
N LYS A 93 2.66 12.38 11.34
CA LYS A 93 3.88 12.09 10.57
C LYS A 93 4.51 10.76 10.97
N ASN A 94 5.35 10.23 10.09
CA ASN A 94 6.11 9.00 10.28
C ASN A 94 5.20 7.79 10.45
N LEU A 95 4.76 7.22 9.32
CA LEU A 95 3.89 6.06 9.30
C LEU A 95 4.66 4.80 8.91
N HIS A 96 4.28 3.70 9.54
CA HIS A 96 4.63 2.35 9.11
C HIS A 96 3.44 1.68 8.42
N TYR A 97 3.75 0.72 7.57
CA TYR A 97 2.75 0.01 6.77
C TYR A 97 2.93 -1.50 6.90
N LEU A 98 1.81 -2.21 7.00
CA LEU A 98 1.74 -3.66 6.85
C LEU A 98 0.82 -4.02 5.69
N ALA A 99 1.30 -4.90 4.82
CA ALA A 99 0.57 -5.35 3.63
C ALA A 99 0.55 -6.89 3.57
N PRO A 100 -0.18 -7.57 4.47
CA PRO A 100 -0.18 -9.04 4.54
C PRO A 100 -0.86 -9.69 3.32
N ALA A 101 -1.73 -8.96 2.60
CA ALA A 101 -2.43 -9.43 1.41
C ALA A 101 -2.63 -8.29 0.40
N SER A 102 -2.97 -8.61 -0.84
CA SER A 102 -3.15 -7.61 -1.91
C SER A 102 -4.23 -6.57 -1.63
N ALA A 103 -5.29 -6.98 -0.92
CA ALA A 103 -6.43 -6.12 -0.58
C ALA A 103 -6.35 -5.54 0.84
N THR A 104 -5.25 -5.75 1.56
CA THR A 104 -5.10 -5.35 2.97
C THR A 104 -3.86 -4.49 3.13
N LEU A 105 -4.07 -3.24 3.53
CA LEU A 105 -3.01 -2.32 3.95
C LEU A 105 -3.40 -1.71 5.29
N ILE A 106 -2.52 -1.85 6.28
CA ILE A 106 -2.67 -1.21 7.58
C ILE A 106 -1.60 -0.12 7.70
N ALA A 107 -2.03 1.09 8.01
CA ALA A 107 -1.18 2.23 8.33
C ALA A 107 -1.10 2.40 9.85
N ILE A 108 0.12 2.44 10.37
CA ILE A 108 0.41 2.41 11.80
C ILE A 108 1.24 3.67 12.14
N PRO A 109 0.82 4.50 13.12
CA PRO A 109 1.64 5.60 13.61
C PRO A 109 2.99 5.11 14.14
N ALA A 110 4.07 5.84 13.87
CA ALA A 110 5.36 5.55 14.51
C ALA A 110 5.24 5.68 16.03
N GLY A 111 5.72 4.69 16.76
CA GLY A 111 5.65 4.63 18.23
C GLY A 111 4.43 3.90 18.80
N ALA A 112 3.54 3.36 17.95
CA ALA A 112 2.47 2.47 18.39
C ALA A 112 3.04 1.25 19.15
N ALA A 113 2.56 1.02 20.37
CA ALA A 113 3.06 -0.04 21.26
C ALA A 113 2.65 -1.45 20.78
N GLU A 114 1.56 -1.52 20.03
CA GLU A 114 0.93 -2.71 19.47
C GLU A 114 1.62 -3.24 18.19
N ILE A 115 2.65 -2.56 17.68
CA ILE A 115 3.40 -2.98 16.48
C ILE A 115 3.80 -4.48 16.50
N PRO A 116 4.32 -5.06 17.61
CA PRO A 116 4.66 -6.48 17.65
C PRO A 116 3.44 -7.41 17.50
N GLN A 117 2.28 -7.01 18.01
CA GLN A 117 1.04 -7.78 17.93
C GLN A 117 0.50 -7.73 16.50
N LEU A 118 0.49 -6.53 15.89
CA LEU A 118 0.09 -6.33 14.49
C LEU A 118 0.99 -7.11 13.51
N LEU A 119 2.30 -7.18 13.79
CA LEU A 119 3.24 -8.00 13.01
C LEU A 119 2.95 -9.50 13.14
N SER A 120 2.66 -9.97 14.34
CA SER A 120 2.31 -11.37 14.58
C SER A 120 1.01 -11.75 13.85
N TRP A 121 0.01 -10.88 13.90
CA TRP A 121 -1.23 -11.03 13.13
C TRP A 121 -0.99 -11.04 11.61
N ALA A 122 -0.16 -10.12 11.09
CA ALA A 122 0.12 -10.07 9.66
C ALA A 122 0.78 -11.36 9.15
N ARG A 123 1.63 -11.98 9.98
CA ARG A 123 2.25 -13.28 9.68
C ARG A 123 1.23 -14.42 9.67
N SER A 124 0.33 -14.48 10.66
CA SER A 124 -0.70 -15.53 10.68
C SER A 124 -1.63 -15.47 9.47
N GLN A 125 -1.88 -14.27 8.92
CA GLN A 125 -2.68 -14.09 7.70
C GLN A 125 -1.98 -14.56 6.42
N SER A 126 -0.65 -14.55 6.41
CA SER A 126 0.16 -15.03 5.29
C SER A 126 0.17 -16.56 5.22
N ASP A 127 0.17 -17.23 6.38
CA ASP A 127 0.15 -18.69 6.49
C ASP A 127 -1.20 -19.30 6.11
N VAL A 128 -2.31 -18.61 6.42
CA VAL A 128 -3.67 -19.11 6.18
C VAL A 128 -4.08 -19.04 4.70
N ASN A 129 -3.58 -18.09 3.92
CA ASN A 129 -4.10 -17.83 2.58
C ASN A 129 -3.45 -18.64 1.44
N ALA A 130 -2.38 -19.42 1.69
CA ALA A 130 -1.58 -20.14 0.67
C ALA A 130 -1.11 -19.29 -0.54
N GLN A 131 -1.40 -18.00 -0.52
CA GLN A 131 -0.96 -16.94 -1.39
C GLN A 131 0.12 -16.22 -0.60
N GLN A 132 1.36 -16.23 -1.10
CA GLN A 132 2.50 -15.55 -0.47
C GLN A 132 2.06 -14.15 -0.04
N GLY A 133 2.01 -13.92 1.29
CA GLY A 133 1.79 -12.58 1.83
C GLY A 133 2.81 -11.64 1.22
N LEU A 134 2.36 -10.47 0.73
CA LEU A 134 3.21 -9.59 -0.07
C LEU A 134 4.46 -9.18 0.70
N VAL A 135 4.31 -8.79 1.97
CA VAL A 135 5.42 -8.46 2.87
C VAL A 135 5.06 -8.81 4.32
N ASP A 136 5.89 -9.60 4.99
CA ASP A 136 5.79 -10.03 6.40
C ASP A 136 6.50 -9.07 7.39
N LYS A 137 6.90 -7.91 6.89
CA LYS A 137 7.74 -6.89 7.54
C LYS A 137 7.08 -5.52 7.45
N LEU A 138 7.45 -4.64 8.37
CA LEU A 138 7.08 -3.24 8.30
C LEU A 138 7.74 -2.57 7.09
N ILE A 139 6.94 -1.75 6.41
CA ILE A 139 7.35 -0.91 5.30
C ILE A 139 7.21 0.55 5.73
N ASN A 140 8.13 1.39 5.30
CA ASN A 140 8.04 2.84 5.42
C ASN A 140 7.84 3.46 4.05
N TYR A 141 7.32 4.68 4.04
CA TYR A 141 7.40 5.55 2.88
C TYR A 141 8.81 6.13 2.72
N HIS A 142 9.39 6.05 1.52
CA HIS A 142 10.64 6.70 1.17
C HIS A 142 10.60 7.19 -0.28
N LEU A 143 10.50 8.52 -0.48
CA LEU A 143 10.52 9.15 -1.81
C LEU A 143 9.50 8.55 -2.80
N GLY A 144 8.29 8.24 -2.32
CA GLY A 144 7.25 7.61 -3.13
C GLY A 144 7.30 6.09 -3.16
N PHE A 145 8.33 5.45 -2.60
CA PHE A 145 8.48 4.00 -2.65
C PHE A 145 8.35 3.34 -1.29
N PRO A 146 7.86 2.09 -1.24
CA PRO A 146 7.94 1.27 -0.05
C PRO A 146 9.41 0.90 0.21
N ALA A 147 9.90 1.25 1.40
CA ALA A 147 11.23 0.85 1.88
C ALA A 147 11.07 -0.05 3.11
N PRO A 148 11.90 -1.10 3.26
CA PRO A 148 11.84 -1.93 4.45
C PRO A 148 12.19 -1.09 5.69
N TYR A 149 11.38 -1.21 6.74
CA TYR A 149 11.72 -0.63 8.03
C TYR A 149 13.00 -1.29 8.55
N ARG A 150 14.02 -0.47 8.79
CA ARG A 150 15.25 -0.88 9.46
C ARG A 150 15.34 -0.08 10.76
N PRO A 151 15.12 -0.69 11.93
CA PRO A 151 15.43 -0.01 13.19
C PRO A 151 16.91 0.37 13.15
N ASN A 152 17.22 1.63 13.45
CA ASN A 152 18.55 2.24 13.31
C ASN A 152 19.68 1.24 13.61
N ILE A 153 20.44 0.87 12.57
CA ILE A 153 21.63 0.02 12.69
C ILE A 153 22.77 0.79 13.38
N TRP A 154 22.65 2.12 13.50
CA TRP A 154 23.65 3.01 14.10
C TRP A 154 23.53 3.25 15.61
N ALA A 155 22.60 2.59 16.31
CA ALA A 155 22.50 2.70 17.78
C ALA A 155 23.56 1.86 18.54
N ARG A 156 24.50 1.20 17.85
CA ARG A 156 25.60 0.40 18.47
C ARG A 156 27.01 0.93 18.15
N ALA A 157 27.14 2.20 17.79
CA ALA A 157 28.45 2.85 17.65
C ALA A 157 28.39 4.27 18.21
N ALA A 158 28.23 4.38 19.53
CA ALA A 158 28.57 5.55 20.34
C ALA A 158 29.02 5.05 21.71
#